data_AF-A0AAV6YG76-F1
#
_entry.id   AF-A0AAV6YG76-F1
#
_cell.length_a   1.000
_cell.length_b   1.000
_cell.length_c   1.000
_cell.angle_alpha   90.00
_cell.angle_beta   90.00
_cell.angle_gamma   90.00
#
_symmetry.space_group_name_H-M   'P 1'
#
loop_
_entity.id
_entity.type
_entity.pdbx_description
1 polymer ?
#
loop_
_entity_poly.entity_id
_entity_poly.type
_entity_poly.pdbx_seq_one_letter_code
_entity_poly.pdbx_strand_id
1 'polypeptide(L)'
;MTSYLSLLILDYASPFLWGYLCSYLILKTLSLWFNKNSHKKQPILLPPGPRKWPIFGNLLQLGQLPHRDLAALCDKYGPLVYIRLGRVDAITTNDPDIIREILRQQDDVFASRPRTLAAERLAYGCGDVALAPLGPKWKRLRRICMEHLLTTKRLESFASHRADEAQHLVKDVWAMAQKGEVVNLREVLGAFSMNNVTRMLLGKQYFGAESAGPQEALEFMHITHELFWLLGLIYLGDYLPIWRWVDPFGCEKKMREVEKRVDDFHAKIIEEHRKRRGNQETCDEGEMDFVDVLLSLPGENGKQHMDDVEIKALMQTSENEAFTVLLQIIVSSRQLLQRLTNRSKIFCELGSSFPSVCEYAPKRKLSCLLTDLLQFDFSSLVSTQIQLAMFLRRAASKLRPLPSSKFFSNDRSHDLSKVITELNQEMESVFGEPPASSSLDGSVDNQTIAQESHIVTNDVTQKDSSPKLTHISSKGEAQMVDITSKEITKRVAIASCKVILGQKVFDLVSANQMQKGDVLGVAKIAGVCGAKQTSHLIPLCHNINLSHVRLDLRLNPHDVSVEIEGEAACSGKTGVEMEALTAVTVAGLTVYDMCKAASKDIVITDVRLEQKSGGKSGDWSRQK
;
A
#
# COMPACT_ATOMS: atom_id res chain seq x y z
N MET A 1 -68.48 -52.02 -2.05
CA MET A 1 -67.74 -52.19 -0.78
C MET A 1 -66.41 -51.42 -0.75
N THR A 2 -65.59 -51.48 -1.80
CA THR A 2 -64.25 -50.85 -1.85
C THR A 2 -64.20 -49.36 -1.43
N SER A 3 -65.14 -48.53 -1.91
CA SER A 3 -65.13 -47.08 -1.67
C SER A 3 -65.41 -46.62 -0.22
N TYR A 4 -65.94 -47.50 0.64
CA TYR A 4 -66.24 -47.16 2.04
C TYR A 4 -65.07 -47.45 2.99
N LEU A 5 -64.24 -48.47 2.70
CA LEU A 5 -63.05 -48.77 3.49
C LEU A 5 -62.00 -47.66 3.36
N SER A 6 -61.82 -47.08 2.18
CA SER A 6 -60.82 -46.03 1.94
C SER A 6 -61.11 -44.73 2.69
N LEU A 7 -62.38 -44.36 2.86
CA LEU A 7 -62.78 -43.19 3.66
C LEU A 7 -62.54 -43.42 5.17
N LEU A 8 -62.95 -44.59 5.69
CA LEU A 8 -62.71 -44.96 7.09
C LEU A 8 -61.22 -44.96 7.46
N ILE A 9 -60.33 -45.40 6.56
CA ILE A 9 -58.88 -45.38 6.80
C ILE A 9 -58.32 -43.94 6.85
N LEU A 10 -58.86 -43.01 6.04
CA LEU A 10 -58.43 -41.61 6.04
C LEU A 10 -58.87 -40.86 7.30
N ASP A 11 -60.13 -40.99 7.71
CA ASP A 11 -60.64 -40.34 8.93
C ASP A 11 -59.92 -40.85 10.19
N TYR A 12 -59.69 -42.17 10.30
CA TYR A 12 -58.99 -42.74 11.47
C TYR A 12 -57.47 -42.55 11.46
N ALA A 13 -56.81 -42.36 10.31
CA ALA A 13 -55.36 -42.11 10.26
C ALA A 13 -54.99 -40.65 10.57
N SER A 14 -55.86 -39.69 10.23
CA SER A 14 -55.57 -38.26 10.38
C SER A 14 -55.23 -37.80 11.82
N PRO A 15 -55.87 -38.29 12.90
CA PRO A 15 -55.59 -37.83 14.26
C PRO A 15 -54.25 -38.37 14.79
N PHE A 16 -53.86 -39.58 14.40
CA PHE A 16 -52.57 -40.15 14.78
C PHE A 16 -51.41 -39.48 14.03
N LEU A 17 -51.59 -39.13 12.75
CA LEU A 17 -50.60 -38.35 11.99
C LEU A 17 -50.43 -36.95 12.57
N TRP A 18 -51.52 -36.25 12.90
CA TRP A 18 -51.45 -34.96 13.59
C TRP A 18 -50.84 -35.08 15.00
N GLY A 19 -51.20 -36.13 15.76
CA GLY A 19 -50.62 -36.42 17.07
C GLY A 19 -49.10 -36.64 17.00
N TYR A 20 -48.62 -37.37 16.00
CA TYR A 20 -47.19 -37.61 15.77
C TYR A 20 -46.45 -36.36 15.28
N LEU A 21 -47.10 -35.54 14.43
CA LEU A 21 -46.54 -34.26 13.99
C LEU A 21 -46.44 -33.26 15.16
N CYS A 22 -47.49 -33.16 15.99
CA CYS A 22 -47.48 -32.35 17.20
C CYS A 22 -46.47 -32.84 18.23
N SER A 23 -46.39 -34.15 18.49
CA SER A 23 -45.41 -34.68 19.45
C SER A 23 -43.98 -34.49 18.95
N TYR A 24 -43.72 -34.65 17.64
CA TYR A 24 -42.43 -34.32 17.04
C TYR A 24 -42.10 -32.83 17.15
N LEU A 25 -43.05 -31.92 16.89
CA LEU A 25 -42.85 -30.47 17.05
C LEU A 25 -42.64 -30.06 18.51
N ILE A 26 -43.34 -30.69 19.47
CA ILE A 26 -43.17 -30.47 20.92
C ILE A 26 -41.80 -31.01 21.37
N LEU A 27 -41.41 -32.22 20.97
CA LEU A 27 -40.09 -32.78 21.28
C LEU A 27 -38.96 -31.98 20.64
N LYS A 28 -39.16 -31.43 19.43
CA LYS A 28 -38.17 -30.60 18.73
C LYS A 28 -38.06 -29.19 19.34
N THR A 29 -39.16 -28.60 19.80
CA THR A 29 -39.14 -27.32 20.51
C THR A 29 -38.58 -27.47 21.93
N LEU A 30 -38.93 -28.53 22.66
CA LEU A 30 -38.30 -28.89 23.94
C LEU A 30 -36.81 -29.18 23.77
N SER A 31 -36.41 -29.95 22.74
CA SER A 31 -35.00 -30.19 22.41
C SER A 31 -34.25 -28.89 22.13
N LEU A 32 -34.82 -27.98 21.33
CA LEU A 32 -34.25 -26.65 21.08
C LEU A 32 -34.20 -25.76 22.32
N TRP A 33 -35.10 -25.96 23.30
CA TRP A 33 -35.14 -25.22 24.57
C TRP A 33 -34.10 -25.75 25.58
N PHE A 34 -34.04 -27.07 25.79
CA PHE A 34 -33.03 -27.71 26.63
C PHE A 34 -31.61 -27.55 26.05
N ASN A 35 -31.42 -27.72 24.75
CA ASN A 35 -30.12 -27.54 24.11
C ASN A 35 -29.67 -26.06 24.12
N LYS A 36 -30.60 -25.09 24.18
CA LYS A 36 -30.29 -23.67 24.48
C LYS A 36 -29.70 -23.46 25.87
N ASN A 37 -30.05 -24.29 26.85
CA ASN A 37 -29.55 -24.21 28.22
C ASN A 37 -28.24 -24.99 28.45
N SER A 38 -27.86 -25.91 27.55
CA SER A 38 -26.71 -26.80 27.73
C SER A 38 -25.35 -26.07 27.76
N HIS A 39 -25.24 -24.91 27.10
CA HIS A 39 -24.04 -24.08 27.14
C HIS A 39 -24.36 -22.60 27.40
N LYS A 40 -24.40 -22.23 28.69
CA LYS A 40 -24.10 -20.85 29.10
C LYS A 40 -22.63 -20.52 28.82
N LYS A 41 -22.29 -20.29 27.56
CA LYS A 41 -21.08 -19.52 27.21
C LYS A 41 -21.19 -18.16 27.90
N GLN A 42 -20.07 -17.65 28.40
CA GLN A 42 -19.95 -16.25 28.85
C GLN A 42 -20.59 -15.35 27.76
N PRO A 43 -21.48 -14.42 28.12
CA PRO A 43 -22.04 -13.50 27.13
C PRO A 43 -20.88 -12.68 26.57
N ILE A 44 -20.56 -12.87 25.29
CA ILE A 44 -19.53 -12.07 24.62
C ILE A 44 -20.04 -10.63 24.62
N LEU A 45 -19.42 -9.76 25.43
CA LEU A 45 -19.68 -8.33 25.41
C LEU A 45 -19.14 -7.77 24.10
N LEU A 46 -19.98 -7.78 23.07
CA LEU A 46 -19.76 -7.01 21.86
C LEU A 46 -19.73 -5.51 22.23
N PRO A 47 -18.95 -4.69 21.50
CA PRO A 47 -19.00 -3.23 21.63
C PRO A 47 -20.45 -2.69 21.50
N PRO A 48 -20.73 -1.49 22.05
CA PRO A 48 -22.02 -0.83 21.86
C PRO A 48 -22.32 -0.57 20.38
N GLY A 49 -23.58 -0.36 20.03
CA GLY A 49 -23.92 -0.02 18.65
C GLY A 49 -25.40 0.14 18.33
N PRO A 50 -25.71 0.61 17.11
CA PRO A 50 -27.07 0.87 16.64
C PRO A 50 -27.92 -0.40 16.52
N ARG A 51 -29.22 -0.28 16.84
CA ARG A 51 -30.19 -1.37 16.70
C ARG A 51 -30.20 -1.89 15.26
N LYS A 52 -30.03 -3.21 15.14
CA LYS A 52 -29.88 -3.96 13.88
C LYS A 52 -31.27 -4.28 13.31
N TRP A 53 -31.48 -4.05 12.02
CA TRP A 53 -32.67 -4.52 11.29
C TRP A 53 -32.57 -6.03 11.00
N PRO A 54 -33.70 -6.76 10.96
CA PRO A 54 -33.72 -8.13 10.44
C PRO A 54 -33.15 -8.20 9.01
N ILE A 55 -32.37 -9.24 8.72
CA ILE A 55 -31.70 -9.53 7.43
C ILE A 55 -30.62 -8.49 7.02
N PHE A 56 -30.93 -7.19 7.03
CA PHE A 56 -30.05 -6.12 6.56
C PHE A 56 -29.05 -5.61 7.61
N GLY A 57 -29.32 -5.85 8.90
CA GLY A 57 -28.50 -5.32 10.00
C GLY A 57 -28.50 -3.80 10.01
N ASN A 58 -27.34 -3.20 9.79
CA ASN A 58 -27.09 -1.77 9.84
C ASN A 58 -26.83 -1.17 8.44
N LEU A 59 -26.89 -1.96 7.35
CA LEU A 59 -26.71 -1.47 5.96
C LEU A 59 -27.62 -0.27 5.63
N LEU A 60 -28.88 -0.30 6.06
CA LEU A 60 -29.87 0.76 5.81
C LEU A 60 -29.64 2.04 6.66
N GLN A 61 -28.63 2.05 7.53
CA GLN A 61 -28.20 3.22 8.31
C GLN A 61 -27.00 3.92 7.68
N LEU A 62 -26.34 3.32 6.68
CA LEU A 62 -25.30 3.96 5.86
C LEU A 62 -25.95 4.68 4.67
N GLY A 63 -25.59 5.94 4.46
CA GLY A 63 -26.03 6.79 3.36
C GLY A 63 -25.02 6.84 2.22
N GLN A 64 -25.02 7.93 1.45
CA GLN A 64 -24.13 8.14 0.30
C GLN A 64 -22.66 8.35 0.69
N LEU A 65 -22.36 8.70 1.95
CA LEU A 65 -21.00 8.95 2.44
C LEU A 65 -20.74 8.10 3.69
N PRO A 66 -20.57 6.76 3.56
CA PRO A 66 -20.54 5.84 4.69
C PRO A 66 -19.51 6.19 5.76
N HIS A 67 -18.37 6.79 5.37
CA HIS A 67 -17.35 7.26 6.31
C HIS A 67 -17.89 8.31 7.31
N ARG A 68 -18.82 9.18 6.89
CA ARG A 68 -19.47 10.18 7.76
C ARG A 68 -20.52 9.55 8.66
N ASP A 69 -21.29 8.60 8.13
CA ASP A 69 -22.30 7.87 8.91
C ASP A 69 -21.63 7.00 9.98
N LEU A 70 -20.50 6.35 9.66
CA LEU A 70 -19.68 5.58 10.61
C LEU A 70 -19.08 6.46 11.71
N ALA A 71 -18.51 7.63 11.36
CA ALA A 71 -18.03 8.60 12.37
C ALA A 71 -19.17 9.04 13.31
N ALA A 72 -20.33 9.41 12.77
CA ALA A 72 -21.50 9.79 13.54
C ALA A 72 -22.11 8.64 14.38
N LEU A 73 -21.76 7.37 14.10
CA LEU A 73 -22.04 6.25 14.99
C LEU A 73 -21.04 6.20 16.16
N CYS A 74 -19.74 6.40 15.92
CA CYS A 74 -18.73 6.50 16.99
C CYS A 74 -19.06 7.62 17.97
N ASP A 75 -19.33 8.82 17.47
CA ASP A 75 -19.69 10.01 18.27
C ASP A 75 -20.93 9.79 19.16
N LYS A 76 -21.77 8.80 18.81
CA LYS A 76 -23.03 8.48 19.50
C LYS A 76 -22.98 7.24 20.40
N TYR A 77 -22.19 6.23 20.04
CA TYR A 77 -22.16 4.93 20.72
C TYR A 77 -20.86 4.67 21.49
N GLY A 78 -19.81 5.45 21.27
CA GLY A 78 -18.52 5.32 21.94
C GLY A 78 -17.35 5.08 20.98
N PRO A 79 -16.10 5.08 21.47
CA PRO A 79 -14.90 5.06 20.64
C PRO A 79 -14.72 3.77 19.82
N LEU A 80 -15.39 2.68 20.19
CA LEU A 80 -15.48 1.44 19.42
C LEU A 80 -16.94 1.03 19.29
N VAL A 81 -17.43 0.92 18.06
CA VAL A 81 -18.82 0.60 17.74
C VAL A 81 -18.90 -0.68 16.94
N TYR A 82 -19.75 -1.61 17.38
CA TYR A 82 -20.07 -2.81 16.63
C TYR A 82 -21.27 -2.54 15.70
N ILE A 83 -21.18 -3.05 14.46
CA ILE A 83 -22.24 -3.01 13.46
C ILE A 83 -22.34 -4.36 12.74
N ARG A 84 -23.49 -4.62 12.10
CA ARG A 84 -23.69 -5.82 11.28
C ARG A 84 -24.09 -5.42 9.86
N LEU A 85 -23.26 -5.71 8.88
CA LEU A 85 -23.55 -5.42 7.48
C LEU A 85 -24.20 -6.66 6.83
N GLY A 86 -25.53 -6.72 6.88
CA GLY A 86 -26.29 -7.89 6.44
C GLY A 86 -25.92 -9.15 7.23
N ARG A 87 -25.20 -10.07 6.59
CA ARG A 87 -24.64 -11.28 7.23
C ARG A 87 -23.28 -11.06 7.90
N VAL A 88 -22.52 -10.05 7.53
CA VAL A 88 -21.16 -9.78 8.02
C VAL A 88 -21.21 -9.04 9.36
N ASP A 89 -20.40 -9.45 10.33
CA ASP A 89 -20.16 -8.72 11.58
C ASP A 89 -18.93 -7.82 11.42
N ALA A 90 -19.02 -6.56 11.86
CA ALA A 90 -17.97 -5.56 11.67
C ALA A 90 -17.87 -4.59 12.86
N ILE A 91 -16.73 -3.90 12.95
CA ILE A 91 -16.46 -2.85 13.93
C ILE A 91 -16.05 -1.56 13.22
N THR A 92 -16.29 -0.43 13.87
CA THR A 92 -15.81 0.88 13.43
C THR A 92 -15.36 1.71 14.63
N THR A 93 -14.40 2.60 14.41
CA THR A 93 -13.79 3.47 15.41
C THR A 93 -13.24 4.71 14.72
N ASN A 94 -13.32 5.86 15.38
CA ASN A 94 -12.61 7.09 15.04
C ASN A 94 -11.57 7.48 16.12
N ASP A 95 -11.30 6.58 17.07
CA ASP A 95 -10.44 6.82 18.22
C ASP A 95 -8.96 6.53 17.90
N PRO A 96 -8.04 7.51 18.01
CA PRO A 96 -6.64 7.33 17.62
C PRO A 96 -5.84 6.32 18.47
N ASP A 97 -6.29 5.97 19.67
CA ASP A 97 -5.63 5.00 20.54
C ASP A 97 -6.12 3.59 20.23
N ILE A 98 -7.43 3.39 20.01
CA ILE A 98 -7.98 2.11 19.54
C ILE A 98 -7.49 1.77 18.13
N ILE A 99 -7.42 2.75 17.23
CA ILE A 99 -6.81 2.59 15.89
C ILE A 99 -5.33 2.17 16.03
N ARG A 100 -4.59 2.70 17.02
CA ARG A 100 -3.19 2.32 17.27
C ARG A 100 -3.07 0.90 17.85
N GLU A 101 -4.01 0.47 18.67
CA GLU A 101 -4.07 -0.91 19.16
C GLU A 101 -4.31 -1.89 18.00
N ILE A 102 -5.38 -1.68 17.23
CA ILE A 102 -5.76 -2.52 16.08
C ILE A 102 -4.63 -2.61 15.03
N LEU A 103 -3.99 -1.49 14.70
CA LEU A 103 -2.99 -1.42 13.62
C LEU A 103 -1.53 -1.61 14.05
N ARG A 104 -1.24 -1.83 15.35
CA ARG A 104 0.16 -2.06 15.84
C ARG A 104 0.34 -3.06 16.98
N GLN A 105 -0.70 -3.33 17.78
CA GLN A 105 -0.64 -4.26 18.90
C GLN A 105 -1.34 -5.58 18.60
N GLN A 106 -2.32 -5.56 17.69
CA GLN A 106 -3.08 -6.72 17.22
C GLN A 106 -3.02 -6.85 15.68
N ASP A 107 -1.90 -6.46 15.06
CA ASP A 107 -1.77 -6.42 13.60
C ASP A 107 -1.79 -7.82 12.98
N ASP A 108 -1.32 -8.85 13.69
CA ASP A 108 -1.43 -10.25 13.32
C ASP A 108 -2.90 -10.72 13.18
N VAL A 109 -3.80 -10.20 14.01
CA VAL A 109 -5.25 -10.45 13.96
C VAL A 109 -5.93 -9.65 12.84
N PHE A 110 -5.58 -8.37 12.68
CA PHE A 110 -6.34 -7.42 11.84
C PHE A 110 -5.73 -7.11 10.46
N ALA A 111 -4.49 -7.51 10.15
CA ALA A 111 -3.85 -7.14 8.87
C ALA A 111 -4.43 -7.86 7.63
N SER A 112 -5.26 -8.90 7.80
CA SER A 112 -5.87 -9.61 6.66
C SER A 112 -6.92 -8.76 5.90
N ARG A 113 -7.42 -9.29 4.78
CA ARG A 113 -8.36 -8.58 3.89
C ARG A 113 -9.63 -9.40 3.65
N PRO A 114 -10.82 -8.76 3.61
CA PRO A 114 -12.06 -9.43 3.26
C PRO A 114 -12.10 -9.69 1.75
N ARG A 115 -12.48 -10.92 1.36
CA ARG A 115 -12.71 -11.28 -0.04
C ARG A 115 -14.08 -10.77 -0.49
N THR A 116 -14.11 -9.56 -1.06
CA THR A 116 -15.27 -9.03 -1.77
C THR A 116 -15.31 -9.57 -3.19
N LEU A 117 -16.49 -9.61 -3.83
CA LEU A 117 -16.57 -10.01 -5.23
C LEU A 117 -15.71 -9.12 -6.14
N ALA A 118 -15.67 -7.82 -5.85
CA ALA A 118 -14.85 -6.87 -6.58
C ALA A 118 -13.35 -7.24 -6.49
N ALA A 119 -12.83 -7.55 -5.29
CA ALA A 119 -11.44 -7.97 -5.12
C ALA A 119 -11.13 -9.33 -5.77
N GLU A 120 -12.07 -10.29 -5.74
CA GLU A 120 -11.90 -11.59 -6.40
C GLU A 120 -11.85 -11.46 -7.93
N ARG A 121 -12.65 -10.57 -8.52
CA ARG A 121 -12.77 -10.37 -9.97
C ARG A 121 -11.72 -9.43 -10.53
N LEU A 122 -11.52 -8.29 -9.89
CA LEU A 122 -10.79 -7.17 -10.45
C LEU A 122 -9.35 -7.10 -9.97
N ALA A 123 -8.96 -7.81 -8.91
CA ALA A 123 -7.60 -7.83 -8.37
C ALA A 123 -7.01 -9.26 -8.38
N TYR A 124 -7.08 -9.92 -9.53
CA TYR A 124 -6.44 -11.23 -9.79
C TYR A 124 -6.68 -12.31 -8.71
N GLY A 125 -7.94 -12.44 -8.26
CA GLY A 125 -8.33 -13.41 -7.24
C GLY A 125 -7.92 -13.02 -5.82
N CYS A 126 -7.88 -11.71 -5.50
CA CYS A 126 -7.19 -11.17 -4.32
C CYS A 126 -5.70 -11.57 -4.34
N GLY A 127 -5.05 -11.33 -5.47
CA GLY A 127 -3.67 -11.71 -5.79
C GLY A 127 -2.67 -10.56 -5.79
N ASP A 128 -3.13 -9.34 -5.51
CA ASP A 128 -2.42 -8.06 -5.44
C ASP A 128 -1.89 -7.77 -4.02
N VAL A 129 -1.21 -6.62 -3.78
CA VAL A 129 -0.67 -6.31 -2.44
C VAL A 129 -1.68 -5.63 -1.50
N ALA A 130 -2.71 -4.97 -2.05
CA ALA A 130 -3.65 -4.15 -1.28
C ALA A 130 -4.83 -4.97 -0.72
N LEU A 131 -5.33 -5.95 -1.48
CA LEU A 131 -6.54 -6.74 -1.21
C LEU A 131 -6.27 -8.23 -0.96
N ALA A 132 -5.05 -8.75 -1.18
CA ALA A 132 -4.73 -10.13 -0.78
C ALA A 132 -4.82 -10.36 0.74
N PRO A 133 -5.33 -11.52 1.18
CA PRO A 133 -5.37 -11.88 2.59
C PRO A 133 -3.96 -12.14 3.16
N LEU A 134 -3.81 -11.97 4.47
CA LEU A 134 -2.54 -12.17 5.16
C LEU A 134 -2.06 -13.62 5.00
N GLY A 135 -0.92 -13.82 4.34
CA GLY A 135 -0.35 -15.14 4.09
C GLY A 135 0.99 -15.11 3.36
N PRO A 136 1.57 -16.28 3.02
CA PRO A 136 2.87 -16.38 2.35
C PRO A 136 2.94 -15.61 1.02
N LYS A 137 1.91 -15.71 0.16
CA LYS A 137 1.84 -14.98 -1.12
C LYS A 137 1.94 -13.47 -0.91
N TRP A 138 1.09 -12.88 -0.06
CA TRP A 138 1.15 -11.45 0.26
C TRP A 138 2.52 -11.03 0.82
N LYS A 139 3.13 -11.84 1.70
CA LYS A 139 4.49 -11.58 2.22
C LYS A 139 5.56 -11.60 1.11
N ARG A 140 5.43 -12.46 0.09
CA ARG A 140 6.33 -12.48 -1.08
C ARG A 140 6.10 -11.26 -1.99
N LEU A 141 4.85 -10.95 -2.34
CA LEU A 141 4.52 -9.82 -3.21
C LEU A 141 4.92 -8.48 -2.60
N ARG A 142 4.56 -8.23 -1.33
CA ARG A 142 4.98 -7.03 -0.59
C ARG A 142 6.51 -6.90 -0.54
N ARG A 143 7.22 -8.03 -0.41
CA ARG A 143 8.69 -8.05 -0.42
C ARG A 143 9.24 -7.68 -1.80
N ILE A 144 8.70 -8.23 -2.90
CA ILE A 144 9.09 -7.87 -4.27
C ILE A 144 8.94 -6.35 -4.51
N CYS A 145 7.83 -5.74 -4.07
CA CYS A 145 7.66 -4.30 -4.14
C CYS A 145 8.76 -3.53 -3.40
N MET A 146 9.12 -3.95 -2.18
CA MET A 146 10.07 -3.22 -1.34
C MET A 146 11.56 -3.48 -1.68
N GLU A 147 11.89 -4.67 -2.16
CA GLU A 147 13.28 -5.10 -2.48
C GLU A 147 13.69 -4.80 -3.93
N HIS A 148 12.73 -4.58 -4.85
CA HIS A 148 13.02 -4.36 -6.28
C HIS A 148 12.39 -3.08 -6.86
N LEU A 149 11.10 -2.83 -6.62
CA LEU A 149 10.37 -1.74 -7.28
C LEU A 149 10.51 -0.38 -6.57
N LEU A 150 10.41 -0.37 -5.24
CA LEU A 150 10.32 0.83 -4.40
C LEU A 150 11.62 1.12 -3.61
N THR A 151 12.75 0.61 -4.11
CA THR A 151 14.07 0.88 -3.51
C THR A 151 14.51 2.32 -3.77
N THR A 152 15.38 2.87 -2.91
CA THR A 152 15.93 4.22 -3.11
C THR A 152 16.62 4.35 -4.47
N LYS A 153 17.45 3.37 -4.87
CA LYS A 153 18.12 3.33 -6.19
C LYS A 153 17.12 3.43 -7.35
N ARG A 154 16.01 2.66 -7.29
CA ARG A 154 14.97 2.63 -8.33
C ARG A 154 14.16 3.93 -8.32
N LEU A 155 13.84 4.50 -7.16
CA LEU A 155 13.20 5.82 -7.06
C LEU A 155 14.11 6.96 -7.56
N GLU A 156 15.43 6.82 -7.43
CA GLU A 156 16.42 7.77 -7.93
C GLU A 156 16.67 7.66 -9.44
N SER A 157 16.59 6.47 -10.06
CA SER A 157 16.74 6.34 -11.52
C SER A 157 15.64 7.09 -12.29
N PHE A 158 14.40 7.10 -11.79
CA PHE A 158 13.31 7.92 -12.37
C PHE A 158 13.40 9.42 -12.03
N ALA A 159 14.46 9.93 -11.39
CA ALA A 159 14.56 11.34 -11.01
C ALA A 159 14.64 12.31 -12.21
N SER A 160 15.28 11.90 -13.31
CA SER A 160 15.28 12.61 -14.59
C SER A 160 13.87 12.76 -15.14
N HIS A 161 13.17 11.64 -15.37
CA HIS A 161 11.83 11.63 -15.96
C HIS A 161 10.80 12.45 -15.17
N ARG A 162 10.90 12.48 -13.83
CA ARG A 162 10.04 13.37 -13.01
C ARG A 162 10.38 14.86 -13.16
N ALA A 163 11.65 15.19 -13.42
CA ALA A 163 12.08 16.56 -13.69
C ALA A 163 11.69 17.01 -15.12
N ASP A 164 11.82 16.12 -16.11
CA ASP A 164 11.40 16.35 -17.49
C ASP A 164 9.89 16.63 -17.56
N GLU A 165 9.07 15.76 -16.93
CA GLU A 165 7.62 15.89 -16.88
C GLU A 165 7.17 17.14 -16.09
N ALA A 166 7.91 17.53 -15.04
CA ALA A 166 7.69 18.79 -14.35
C ALA A 166 8.05 20.01 -15.22
N GLN A 167 9.04 19.88 -16.10
CA GLN A 167 9.38 20.93 -17.06
C GLN A 167 8.33 21.04 -18.17
N HIS A 168 7.73 19.95 -18.62
CA HIS A 168 6.59 19.95 -19.55
C HIS A 168 5.37 20.64 -18.93
N LEU A 169 4.95 20.22 -17.73
CA LEU A 169 3.91 20.88 -16.93
C LEU A 169 4.09 22.41 -16.87
N VAL A 170 5.31 22.89 -16.59
CA VAL A 170 5.59 24.34 -16.50
C VAL A 170 5.55 25.02 -17.87
N LYS A 171 6.07 24.39 -18.94
CA LYS A 171 6.02 24.92 -20.32
C LYS A 171 4.57 25.08 -20.80
N ASP A 172 3.73 24.07 -20.58
CA ASP A 172 2.34 24.05 -21.07
C ASP A 172 1.48 25.08 -20.33
N VAL A 173 1.57 25.13 -18.99
CA VAL A 173 0.88 26.14 -18.18
C VAL A 173 1.34 27.56 -18.54
N TRP A 174 2.63 27.75 -18.83
CA TRP A 174 3.16 29.03 -19.30
C TRP A 174 2.61 29.40 -20.69
N ALA A 175 2.53 28.45 -21.63
CA ALA A 175 1.99 28.68 -22.97
C ALA A 175 0.49 29.04 -22.93
N MET A 176 -0.31 28.39 -22.07
CA MET A 176 -1.71 28.76 -21.83
C MET A 176 -1.81 30.16 -21.22
N ALA A 177 -1.01 30.46 -20.20
CA ALA A 177 -1.00 31.76 -19.52
C ALA A 177 -0.62 32.93 -20.46
N GLN A 178 0.32 32.72 -21.38
CA GLN A 178 0.73 33.73 -22.38
C GLN A 178 -0.40 34.11 -23.34
N LYS A 179 -1.36 33.21 -23.59
CA LYS A 179 -2.56 33.50 -24.39
C LYS A 179 -3.73 34.06 -23.57
N GLY A 180 -3.64 34.02 -22.23
CA GLY A 180 -4.75 34.32 -21.32
C GLY A 180 -5.79 33.19 -21.20
N GLU A 181 -5.45 31.95 -21.54
CA GLU A 181 -6.35 30.79 -21.41
C GLU A 181 -6.58 30.41 -19.94
N VAL A 182 -7.79 29.93 -19.61
CA VAL A 182 -8.12 29.45 -18.25
C VAL A 182 -7.61 28.02 -18.08
N VAL A 183 -6.62 27.83 -17.21
CA VAL A 183 -5.95 26.54 -16.99
C VAL A 183 -6.80 25.62 -16.10
N ASN A 184 -7.31 24.51 -16.64
CA ASN A 184 -7.98 23.49 -15.85
C ASN A 184 -6.95 22.58 -15.14
N LEU A 185 -6.60 22.92 -13.90
CA LEU A 185 -5.62 22.15 -13.12
C LEU A 185 -6.02 20.70 -12.84
N ARG A 186 -7.29 20.28 -13.02
CA ARG A 186 -7.64 18.86 -12.97
C ARG A 186 -6.98 18.09 -14.12
N GLU A 187 -7.08 18.62 -15.33
CA GLU A 187 -6.55 18.02 -16.56
C GLU A 187 -5.02 18.04 -16.52
N VAL A 188 -4.44 19.21 -16.24
CA VAL A 188 -3.00 19.44 -16.35
C VAL A 188 -2.21 18.72 -15.25
N LEU A 189 -2.70 18.70 -14.01
CA LEU A 189 -2.11 17.87 -12.94
C LEU A 189 -2.47 16.38 -13.11
N GLY A 190 -3.58 16.10 -13.79
CA GLY A 190 -3.96 14.78 -14.32
C GLY A 190 -2.87 14.20 -15.19
N ALA A 191 -2.68 14.79 -16.38
CA ALA A 191 -1.66 14.44 -17.36
C ALA A 191 -0.26 14.30 -16.73
N PHE A 192 0.18 15.31 -15.96
CA PHE A 192 1.46 15.28 -15.25
C PHE A 192 1.60 14.04 -14.36
N SER A 193 0.67 13.81 -13.42
CA SER A 193 0.81 12.71 -12.47
C SER A 193 0.67 11.35 -13.17
N MET A 194 -0.20 11.25 -14.16
CA MET A 194 -0.36 10.06 -15.00
C MET A 194 0.93 9.72 -15.75
N ASN A 195 1.56 10.68 -16.43
CA ASN A 195 2.82 10.46 -17.15
C ASN A 195 3.98 10.06 -16.22
N ASN A 196 4.12 10.72 -15.06
CA ASN A 196 5.11 10.34 -14.05
C ASN A 196 4.97 8.87 -13.64
N VAL A 197 3.73 8.39 -13.56
CA VAL A 197 3.38 7.02 -13.18
C VAL A 197 3.62 6.06 -14.33
N THR A 198 3.05 6.29 -15.50
CA THR A 198 3.11 5.33 -16.61
C THR A 198 4.50 5.20 -17.22
N ARG A 199 5.33 6.26 -17.15
CA ARG A 199 6.76 6.16 -17.51
C ARG A 199 7.55 5.31 -16.51
N MET A 200 7.19 5.33 -15.22
CA MET A 200 7.81 4.49 -14.19
C MET A 200 7.31 3.04 -14.23
N LEU A 201 6.03 2.84 -14.51
CA LEU A 201 5.37 1.52 -14.45
C LEU A 201 5.49 0.74 -15.76
N LEU A 202 5.23 1.39 -16.91
CA LEU A 202 4.99 0.76 -18.22
C LEU A 202 5.92 1.30 -19.32
N GLY A 203 6.94 2.08 -18.96
CA GLY A 203 7.87 2.73 -19.88
C GLY A 203 7.26 3.79 -20.82
N LYS A 204 5.96 4.11 -20.69
CA LYS A 204 5.19 4.91 -21.68
C LYS A 204 4.72 6.27 -21.14
N GLN A 205 4.82 7.29 -21.99
CA GLN A 205 4.13 8.57 -21.82
C GLN A 205 2.79 8.52 -22.56
N TYR A 206 1.70 8.97 -21.95
CA TYR A 206 0.36 8.92 -22.54
C TYR A 206 -0.25 10.29 -22.83
N PHE A 207 0.28 11.37 -22.24
CA PHE A 207 -0.20 12.74 -22.43
C PHE A 207 0.91 13.65 -22.94
N GLY A 208 0.57 14.65 -23.76
CA GLY A 208 1.51 15.58 -24.38
C GLY A 208 1.95 15.16 -25.79
N ALA A 209 2.87 15.93 -26.38
CA ALA A 209 3.25 15.85 -27.79
C ALA A 209 3.97 14.55 -28.19
N GLU A 210 4.66 13.90 -27.25
CA GLU A 210 5.41 12.64 -27.45
C GLU A 210 4.67 11.43 -26.81
N SER A 211 3.33 11.47 -26.81
CA SER A 211 2.49 10.42 -26.24
C SER A 211 2.43 9.16 -27.12
N ALA A 212 2.17 8.00 -26.49
CA ALA A 212 1.98 6.70 -27.14
C ALA A 212 0.68 6.57 -27.99
N GLY A 213 0.18 7.69 -28.50
CA GLY A 213 -1.09 7.81 -29.23
C GLY A 213 -2.29 8.07 -28.30
N PRO A 214 -3.22 8.96 -28.69
CA PRO A 214 -4.35 9.34 -27.84
C PRO A 214 -5.31 8.18 -27.56
N GLN A 215 -5.37 7.18 -28.44
CA GLN A 215 -6.27 6.04 -28.31
C GLN A 215 -5.86 5.08 -27.18
N GLU A 216 -4.56 4.77 -27.02
CA GLU A 216 -4.09 3.91 -25.93
C GLU A 216 -4.16 4.65 -24.57
N ALA A 217 -3.91 5.96 -24.56
CA ALA A 217 -4.11 6.82 -23.40
C ALA A 217 -5.57 6.79 -22.92
N LEU A 218 -6.53 6.99 -23.84
CA LEU A 218 -7.96 6.97 -23.55
C LEU A 218 -8.42 5.57 -23.07
N GLU A 219 -7.93 4.50 -23.70
CA GLU A 219 -8.21 3.12 -23.29
C GLU A 219 -7.75 2.87 -21.83
N PHE A 220 -6.50 3.22 -21.52
CA PHE A 220 -5.95 3.07 -20.16
C PHE A 220 -6.77 3.86 -19.13
N MET A 221 -7.05 5.14 -19.38
CA MET A 221 -7.83 5.97 -18.45
C MET A 221 -9.24 5.42 -18.21
N HIS A 222 -9.93 4.98 -19.26
CA HIS A 222 -11.27 4.43 -19.15
C HIS A 222 -11.27 3.09 -18.38
N ILE A 223 -10.32 2.20 -18.67
CA ILE A 223 -10.16 0.93 -17.95
C ILE A 223 -9.91 1.19 -16.45
N THR A 224 -8.95 2.05 -16.10
CA THR A 224 -8.60 2.27 -14.69
C THR A 224 -9.68 3.04 -13.93
N HIS A 225 -10.40 3.96 -14.57
CA HIS A 225 -11.56 4.62 -13.95
C HIS A 225 -12.69 3.63 -13.61
N GLU A 226 -13.08 2.76 -14.55
CA GLU A 226 -14.13 1.76 -14.29
C GLU A 226 -13.70 0.71 -13.25
N LEU A 227 -12.42 0.33 -13.26
CA LEU A 227 -11.79 -0.51 -12.24
C LEU A 227 -11.91 0.11 -10.84
N PHE A 228 -11.51 1.38 -10.69
CA PHE A 228 -11.60 2.11 -9.42
C PHE A 228 -13.03 2.23 -8.91
N TRP A 229 -13.96 2.60 -9.79
CA TRP A 229 -15.36 2.77 -9.43
C TRP A 229 -15.99 1.46 -8.92
N LEU A 230 -15.68 0.33 -9.56
CA LEU A 230 -16.17 -0.98 -9.11
C LEU A 230 -15.48 -1.49 -7.83
N LEU A 231 -14.18 -1.21 -7.63
CA LEU A 231 -13.47 -1.56 -6.39
C LEU A 231 -13.95 -0.75 -5.19
N GLY A 232 -14.33 0.52 -5.38
CA GLY A 232 -14.90 1.39 -4.34
C GLY A 232 -16.37 1.12 -4.02
N LEU A 233 -17.08 0.32 -4.83
CA LEU A 233 -18.52 0.11 -4.71
C LEU A 233 -18.88 -0.90 -3.61
N ILE A 234 -19.74 -0.48 -2.67
CA ILE A 234 -20.28 -1.36 -1.62
C ILE A 234 -21.31 -2.32 -2.24
N TYR A 235 -20.82 -3.45 -2.77
CA TYR A 235 -21.65 -4.43 -3.44
C TYR A 235 -22.55 -5.20 -2.45
N LEU A 236 -23.86 -4.97 -2.52
CA LEU A 236 -24.84 -5.61 -1.63
C LEU A 236 -24.83 -7.15 -1.70
N GLY A 237 -24.34 -7.75 -2.80
CA GLY A 237 -24.22 -9.20 -2.94
C GLY A 237 -23.26 -9.85 -1.94
N ASP A 238 -22.22 -9.15 -1.50
CA ASP A 238 -21.24 -9.67 -0.51
C ASP A 238 -21.85 -9.75 0.90
N TYR A 239 -22.84 -8.89 1.19
CA TYR A 239 -23.53 -8.84 2.48
C TYR A 239 -24.86 -9.62 2.49
N LEU A 240 -25.49 -9.79 1.33
CA LEU A 240 -26.83 -10.34 1.13
C LEU A 240 -26.83 -11.33 -0.07
N PRO A 241 -26.62 -12.65 0.15
CA PRO A 241 -26.46 -13.61 -0.95
C PRO A 241 -27.61 -13.72 -1.95
N ILE A 242 -28.85 -13.34 -1.58
CA ILE A 242 -29.99 -13.26 -2.51
C ILE A 242 -29.73 -12.16 -3.57
N TRP A 243 -29.08 -11.06 -3.18
CA TRP A 243 -28.79 -9.94 -4.08
C TRP A 243 -27.84 -10.35 -5.20
N ARG A 244 -26.86 -11.21 -4.90
CA ARG A 244 -25.92 -11.76 -5.88
C ARG A 244 -26.57 -12.70 -6.90
N TRP A 245 -27.69 -13.36 -6.55
CA TRP A 245 -28.45 -14.18 -7.51
C TRP A 245 -29.30 -13.35 -8.47
N VAL A 246 -29.75 -12.17 -8.05
CA VAL A 246 -30.61 -11.28 -8.87
C VAL A 246 -29.79 -10.31 -9.73
N ASP A 247 -28.63 -9.85 -9.24
CA ASP A 247 -27.79 -8.79 -9.82
C ASP A 247 -28.57 -7.69 -10.59
N PRO A 248 -29.50 -6.97 -9.93
CA PRO A 248 -30.49 -6.12 -10.60
C PRO A 248 -29.92 -4.86 -11.26
N PHE A 249 -28.61 -4.65 -11.17
CA PHE A 249 -27.87 -3.56 -11.84
C PHE A 249 -26.78 -4.08 -12.78
N GLY A 250 -26.61 -5.40 -12.94
CA GLY A 250 -25.56 -6.00 -13.75
C GLY A 250 -24.14 -5.74 -13.23
N CYS A 251 -23.96 -5.55 -11.92
CA CYS A 251 -22.67 -5.26 -11.31
C CYS A 251 -21.69 -6.42 -11.48
N GLU A 252 -22.11 -7.68 -11.27
CA GLU A 252 -21.25 -8.84 -11.46
C GLU A 252 -20.99 -9.10 -12.96
N LYS A 253 -21.91 -8.70 -13.86
CA LYS A 253 -21.64 -8.68 -15.31
C LYS A 253 -20.58 -7.63 -15.68
N LYS A 254 -20.74 -6.39 -15.21
CA LYS A 254 -19.81 -5.28 -15.49
C LYS A 254 -18.42 -5.52 -14.89
N MET A 255 -18.34 -6.17 -13.73
CA MET A 255 -17.07 -6.64 -13.15
C MET A 255 -16.34 -7.63 -14.08
N ARG A 256 -17.03 -8.57 -14.75
CA ARG A 256 -16.40 -9.45 -15.75
C ARG A 256 -15.94 -8.71 -17.02
N GLU A 257 -16.68 -7.69 -17.43
CA GLU A 257 -16.34 -6.85 -18.59
C GLU A 257 -15.14 -5.93 -18.32
N VAL A 258 -14.91 -5.51 -17.07
CA VAL A 258 -13.68 -4.82 -16.66
C VAL A 258 -12.54 -5.82 -16.45
N GLU A 259 -12.76 -6.91 -15.71
CA GLU A 259 -11.82 -8.03 -15.50
C GLU A 259 -11.15 -8.46 -16.82
N LYS A 260 -11.93 -8.68 -17.89
CA LYS A 260 -11.36 -9.04 -19.20
C LYS A 260 -10.52 -7.92 -19.82
N ARG A 261 -11.02 -6.66 -19.86
CA ARG A 261 -10.29 -5.55 -20.51
C ARG A 261 -9.00 -5.19 -19.78
N VAL A 262 -9.00 -5.22 -18.45
CA VAL A 262 -7.78 -5.10 -17.63
C VAL A 262 -6.78 -6.21 -17.99
N ASP A 263 -7.24 -7.45 -18.14
CA ASP A 263 -6.35 -8.56 -18.46
C ASP A 263 -5.81 -8.55 -19.90
N ASP A 264 -6.65 -8.20 -20.87
CA ASP A 264 -6.28 -7.99 -22.28
C ASP A 264 -5.24 -6.85 -22.39
N PHE A 265 -5.46 -5.72 -21.69
CA PHE A 265 -4.55 -4.56 -21.69
C PHE A 265 -3.20 -4.90 -21.05
N HIS A 266 -3.17 -5.47 -19.85
CA HIS A 266 -1.89 -5.86 -19.23
C HIS A 266 -1.16 -6.95 -20.04
N ALA A 267 -1.89 -7.86 -20.73
CA ALA A 267 -1.27 -8.84 -21.62
C ALA A 267 -0.52 -8.17 -22.77
N LYS A 268 -1.14 -7.17 -23.42
CA LYS A 268 -0.52 -6.36 -24.48
C LYS A 268 0.78 -5.72 -23.99
N ILE A 269 0.75 -5.04 -22.84
CA ILE A 269 1.93 -4.36 -22.29
C ILE A 269 3.06 -5.35 -21.95
N ILE A 270 2.76 -6.46 -21.28
CA ILE A 270 3.77 -7.50 -20.96
C ILE A 270 4.41 -8.08 -22.23
N GLU A 271 3.62 -8.32 -23.27
CA GLU A 271 4.09 -8.87 -24.54
C GLU A 271 4.95 -7.86 -25.33
N GLU A 272 4.65 -6.57 -25.25
CA GLU A 272 5.51 -5.51 -25.82
C GLU A 272 6.87 -5.44 -25.12
N HIS A 273 6.91 -5.54 -23.79
CA HIS A 273 8.17 -5.54 -23.01
C HIS A 273 8.99 -6.81 -23.29
N ARG A 274 8.32 -7.97 -23.42
CA ARG A 274 8.97 -9.23 -23.87
C ARG A 274 9.61 -9.09 -25.25
N LYS A 275 8.94 -8.45 -26.20
CA LYS A 275 9.49 -8.17 -27.55
C LYS A 275 10.65 -7.19 -27.52
N ARG A 276 10.55 -6.10 -26.75
CA ARG A 276 11.64 -5.14 -26.55
C ARG A 276 12.89 -5.85 -26.04
N ARG A 277 12.75 -6.60 -24.95
CA ARG A 277 13.85 -7.35 -24.31
C ARG A 277 14.38 -8.52 -25.15
N GLY A 278 13.54 -9.12 -25.99
CA GLY A 278 13.98 -10.14 -26.97
C GLY A 278 14.88 -9.58 -28.08
N ASN A 279 14.84 -8.27 -28.32
CA ASN A 279 15.63 -7.57 -29.34
C ASN A 279 16.85 -6.84 -28.76
N GLN A 280 17.07 -6.86 -27.44
CA GLN A 280 18.17 -6.15 -26.77
C GLN A 280 18.98 -7.13 -25.88
N GLU A 281 20.19 -7.49 -26.31
CA GLU A 281 21.05 -8.44 -25.58
C GLU A 281 21.46 -7.94 -24.19
N THR A 282 21.49 -6.62 -23.97
CA THR A 282 21.63 -5.99 -22.66
C THR A 282 20.72 -4.76 -22.56
N CYS A 283 19.97 -4.67 -21.46
CA CYS A 283 19.32 -3.45 -21.00
C CYS A 283 20.09 -2.95 -19.77
N ASP A 284 20.33 -1.63 -19.65
CA ASP A 284 20.93 -1.07 -18.42
C ASP A 284 19.93 -1.20 -17.26
N GLU A 285 20.41 -1.55 -16.07
CA GLU A 285 19.58 -1.51 -14.85
C GLU A 285 18.99 -0.13 -14.60
N GLY A 286 19.63 0.94 -15.06
CA GLY A 286 19.18 2.33 -14.95
C GLY A 286 17.94 2.64 -15.77
N GLU A 287 17.76 2.00 -16.93
CA GLU A 287 16.65 2.28 -17.86
C GLU A 287 15.41 1.41 -17.63
N MET A 288 15.53 0.29 -16.91
CA MET A 288 14.40 -0.62 -16.65
C MET A 288 13.24 0.04 -15.90
N ASP A 289 12.04 -0.04 -16.49
CA ASP A 289 10.75 0.23 -15.83
C ASP A 289 10.32 -0.92 -14.90
N PHE A 290 9.16 -0.78 -14.24
CA PHE A 290 8.69 -1.81 -13.31
C PHE A 290 8.31 -3.13 -14.02
N VAL A 291 7.86 -3.11 -15.28
CA VAL A 291 7.52 -4.33 -16.02
C VAL A 291 8.78 -5.09 -16.41
N ASP A 292 9.84 -4.39 -16.87
CA ASP A 292 11.16 -4.99 -17.10
C ASP A 292 11.71 -5.65 -15.83
N VAL A 293 11.65 -4.95 -14.69
CA VAL A 293 12.09 -5.49 -13.39
C VAL A 293 11.26 -6.70 -12.99
N LEU A 294 9.93 -6.69 -13.15
CA LEU A 294 9.10 -7.86 -12.83
C LEU A 294 9.40 -9.06 -13.76
N LEU A 295 9.67 -8.80 -15.05
CA LEU A 295 10.09 -9.81 -16.02
C LEU A 295 11.52 -10.33 -15.77
N SER A 296 12.36 -9.62 -15.01
CA SER A 296 13.71 -10.09 -14.64
C SER A 296 13.72 -11.00 -13.41
N LEU A 297 12.62 -11.09 -12.64
CA LEU A 297 12.59 -11.80 -11.37
C LEU A 297 12.18 -13.29 -11.50
N PRO A 298 12.77 -14.18 -10.66
CA PRO A 298 12.43 -15.58 -10.64
C PRO A 298 11.03 -15.83 -10.03
N GLY A 299 10.39 -16.91 -10.47
CA GLY A 299 9.09 -17.35 -9.98
C GLY A 299 9.19 -18.29 -8.77
N GLU A 300 8.04 -18.76 -8.29
CA GLU A 300 8.01 -19.73 -7.19
C GLU A 300 8.56 -21.11 -7.61
N ASN A 301 8.97 -21.91 -6.62
CA ASN A 301 9.38 -23.31 -6.79
C ASN A 301 10.53 -23.54 -7.78
N GLY A 302 11.37 -22.53 -8.01
CA GLY A 302 12.52 -22.61 -8.93
C GLY A 302 12.18 -22.30 -10.39
N LYS A 303 11.00 -21.76 -10.69
CA LYS A 303 10.69 -21.20 -12.01
C LYS A 303 11.68 -20.08 -12.37
N GLN A 304 12.19 -20.11 -13.60
CA GLN A 304 13.15 -19.12 -14.11
C GLN A 304 12.60 -17.68 -14.11
N HIS A 305 11.28 -17.53 -14.32
CA HIS A 305 10.59 -16.24 -14.38
C HIS A 305 9.30 -16.27 -13.54
N MET A 306 8.84 -15.10 -13.12
CA MET A 306 7.55 -14.90 -12.43
C MET A 306 6.36 -15.24 -13.36
N ASP A 307 5.27 -15.76 -12.78
CA ASP A 307 4.04 -16.05 -13.52
C ASP A 307 3.31 -14.75 -13.91
N ASP A 308 2.80 -14.67 -15.14
CA ASP A 308 2.10 -13.50 -15.69
C ASP A 308 1.01 -12.95 -14.77
N VAL A 309 0.24 -13.82 -14.11
CA VAL A 309 -0.84 -13.41 -13.18
C VAL A 309 -0.30 -12.64 -11.97
N GLU A 310 0.93 -12.92 -11.52
CA GLU A 310 1.58 -12.17 -10.44
C GLU A 310 2.18 -10.86 -10.94
N ILE A 311 2.76 -10.86 -12.15
CA ILE A 311 3.25 -9.64 -12.81
C ILE A 311 2.08 -8.65 -13.00
N LYS A 312 0.97 -9.09 -13.60
CA LYS A 312 -0.23 -8.28 -13.80
C LYS A 312 -0.82 -7.76 -12.48
N ALA A 313 -0.84 -8.57 -11.42
CA ALA A 313 -1.32 -8.13 -10.11
C ALA A 313 -0.39 -7.08 -9.46
N LEU A 314 0.92 -7.14 -9.70
CA LEU A 314 1.89 -6.15 -9.21
C LEU A 314 1.89 -4.86 -10.04
N MET A 315 1.70 -4.93 -11.35
CA MET A 315 1.42 -3.77 -12.22
C MET A 315 0.20 -3.02 -11.69
N GLN A 316 -0.94 -3.71 -11.60
CA GLN A 316 -2.21 -3.13 -11.16
C GLN A 316 -2.18 -2.59 -9.73
N THR A 317 -1.46 -3.26 -8.81
CA THR A 317 -1.19 -2.71 -7.46
C THR A 317 -0.55 -1.32 -7.56
N SER A 318 0.49 -1.21 -8.40
CA SER A 318 1.30 0.00 -8.55
C SER A 318 0.54 1.13 -9.23
N GLU A 319 -0.30 0.80 -10.23
CA GLU A 319 -1.23 1.73 -10.87
C GLU A 319 -2.27 2.27 -9.88
N ASN A 320 -2.86 1.41 -9.04
CA ASN A 320 -3.89 1.83 -8.09
C ASN A 320 -3.34 2.81 -7.03
N GLU A 321 -2.19 2.52 -6.43
CA GLU A 321 -1.55 3.45 -5.48
C GLU A 321 -1.22 4.79 -6.16
N ALA A 322 -0.78 4.75 -7.42
CA ALA A 322 -0.48 5.92 -8.21
C ALA A 322 -1.70 6.81 -8.55
N PHE A 323 -2.84 6.23 -8.95
CA PHE A 323 -4.09 6.98 -9.14
C PHE A 323 -4.57 7.65 -7.84
N THR A 324 -4.31 7.01 -6.70
CA THR A 324 -4.60 7.58 -5.37
C THR A 324 -3.71 8.80 -5.09
N VAL A 325 -2.42 8.76 -5.45
CA VAL A 325 -1.50 9.91 -5.38
C VAL A 325 -1.93 11.05 -6.31
N LEU A 326 -2.36 10.77 -7.54
CA LEU A 326 -2.92 11.78 -8.45
C LEU A 326 -4.11 12.53 -7.83
N LEU A 327 -5.08 11.79 -7.29
CA LEU A 327 -6.26 12.39 -6.66
C LEU A 327 -5.88 13.26 -5.46
N GLN A 328 -4.90 12.82 -4.65
CA GLN A 328 -4.34 13.63 -3.57
C GLN A 328 -3.66 14.91 -4.09
N ILE A 329 -2.91 14.86 -5.21
CA ILE A 329 -2.26 16.04 -5.82
C ILE A 329 -3.30 17.07 -6.27
N ILE A 330 -4.37 16.63 -6.96
CA ILE A 330 -5.45 17.52 -7.41
C ILE A 330 -6.13 18.21 -6.22
N VAL A 331 -6.52 17.45 -5.18
CA VAL A 331 -7.19 18.01 -4.00
C VAL A 331 -6.28 18.95 -3.22
N SER A 332 -5.02 18.55 -3.00
CA SER A 332 -3.98 19.38 -2.36
C SER A 332 -3.78 20.72 -3.08
N SER A 333 -3.74 20.69 -4.42
CA SER A 333 -3.54 21.88 -5.25
C SER A 333 -4.76 22.81 -5.24
N ARG A 334 -5.98 22.25 -5.24
CA ARG A 334 -7.22 23.02 -5.09
C ARG A 334 -7.28 23.73 -3.73
N GLN A 335 -6.95 23.03 -2.65
CA GLN A 335 -6.90 23.62 -1.31
C GLN A 335 -5.78 24.67 -1.19
N LEU A 336 -4.62 24.45 -1.80
CA LEU A 336 -3.52 25.41 -1.85
C LEU A 336 -3.94 26.71 -2.58
N LEU A 337 -4.56 26.61 -3.76
CA LEU A 337 -5.10 27.79 -4.47
C LEU A 337 -6.10 28.57 -3.61
N GLN A 338 -7.05 27.89 -2.96
CA GLN A 338 -8.01 28.54 -2.07
C GLN A 338 -7.34 29.28 -0.91
N ARG A 339 -6.18 28.81 -0.42
CA ARG A 339 -5.38 29.52 0.58
C ARG A 339 -4.56 30.68 -0.02
N LEU A 340 -4.04 30.54 -1.25
CA LEU A 340 -3.27 31.55 -1.97
C LEU A 340 -4.13 32.77 -2.36
N THR A 341 -5.32 32.55 -2.95
CA THR A 341 -6.26 33.62 -3.33
C THR A 341 -6.70 34.45 -2.11
N ASN A 342 -6.74 33.85 -0.93
CA ASN A 342 -7.04 34.53 0.34
C ASN A 342 -5.81 35.13 1.04
N ARG A 343 -4.58 34.94 0.53
CA ARG A 343 -3.32 35.42 1.15
C ARG A 343 -2.24 35.79 0.13
N SER A 344 -2.33 37.00 -0.40
CA SER A 344 -1.33 37.62 -1.31
C SER A 344 0.12 37.60 -0.79
N LYS A 345 0.36 37.51 0.52
CA LYS A 345 1.71 37.44 1.11
C LYS A 345 2.55 36.23 0.70
N ILE A 346 1.93 35.09 0.38
CA ILE A 346 2.67 33.83 0.18
C ILE A 346 3.60 33.90 -1.04
N PHE A 347 3.23 34.65 -2.08
CA PHE A 347 4.11 34.90 -3.24
C PHE A 347 5.36 35.72 -2.89
N CYS A 348 5.25 36.70 -1.98
CA CYS A 348 6.42 37.47 -1.52
C CYS A 348 7.38 36.61 -0.69
N GLU A 349 6.84 35.75 0.18
CA GLU A 349 7.66 34.86 1.01
C GLU A 349 8.38 33.81 0.15
N LEU A 350 7.70 33.20 -0.85
CA LEU A 350 8.31 32.26 -1.78
C LEU A 350 9.36 32.92 -2.70
N GLY A 351 9.04 34.07 -3.31
CA GLY A 351 9.93 34.77 -4.24
C GLY A 351 11.25 35.24 -3.62
N SER A 352 11.31 35.39 -2.30
CA SER A 352 12.52 35.78 -1.56
C SER A 352 13.55 34.65 -1.32
N SER A 353 13.19 33.39 -1.61
CA SER A 353 13.86 32.21 -1.02
C SER A 353 14.29 31.12 -2.02
N PHE A 354 14.26 31.38 -3.34
CA PHE A 354 14.73 30.44 -4.36
C PHE A 354 16.13 30.81 -4.90
N PRO A 355 17.20 30.13 -4.47
CA PRO A 355 18.41 29.99 -5.28
C PRO A 355 18.12 29.11 -6.51
N SER A 356 19.08 29.03 -7.43
CA SER A 356 18.99 28.21 -8.65
C SER A 356 18.70 26.74 -8.39
N VAL A 357 18.02 26.10 -9.35
CA VAL A 357 17.30 24.80 -9.31
C VAL A 357 18.07 23.56 -8.79
N CYS A 358 19.36 23.65 -8.47
CA CYS A 358 20.19 22.51 -8.07
C CYS A 358 20.28 22.25 -6.55
N GLU A 359 19.72 23.10 -5.67
CA GLU A 359 19.79 22.87 -4.21
C GLU A 359 18.47 22.47 -3.54
N TYR A 360 18.61 21.56 -2.57
CA TYR A 360 17.54 20.87 -1.84
C TYR A 360 16.91 21.77 -0.75
N ALA A 361 16.14 22.78 -1.18
CA ALA A 361 15.39 23.70 -0.31
C ALA A 361 14.50 22.95 0.73
N PRO A 362 14.23 23.53 1.92
CA PRO A 362 14.06 22.74 3.13
C PRO A 362 12.77 21.90 3.19
N LYS A 363 12.92 20.59 2.88
CA LYS A 363 11.85 19.58 2.86
C LYS A 363 10.90 19.62 4.06
N ARG A 364 11.33 20.01 5.26
CA ARG A 364 10.45 20.12 6.45
C ARG A 364 9.23 21.03 6.22
N LYS A 365 9.38 22.23 5.64
CA LYS A 365 8.22 23.13 5.44
C LYS A 365 7.22 22.55 4.45
N LEU A 366 7.69 22.02 3.32
CA LEU A 366 6.84 21.37 2.32
C LEU A 366 6.18 20.10 2.88
N SER A 367 6.91 19.30 3.65
CA SER A 367 6.40 18.09 4.31
C SER A 367 5.34 18.38 5.36
N CYS A 368 5.47 19.45 6.15
CA CYS A 368 4.40 19.90 7.06
C CYS A 368 3.16 20.30 6.26
N LEU A 369 3.32 21.14 5.23
CA LEU A 369 2.21 21.61 4.40
C LEU A 369 1.49 20.44 3.70
N LEU A 370 2.22 19.44 3.20
CA LEU A 370 1.67 18.19 2.68
C LEU A 370 0.99 17.35 3.76
N THR A 371 1.51 17.29 4.99
CA THR A 371 0.88 16.56 6.11
C THR A 371 -0.44 17.20 6.52
N ASP A 372 -0.50 18.54 6.59
CA ASP A 372 -1.70 19.30 6.89
C ASP A 372 -2.80 19.11 5.82
N LEU A 373 -2.40 18.89 4.56
CA LEU A 373 -3.31 18.59 3.44
C LEU A 373 -3.75 17.11 3.43
N LEU A 374 -2.85 16.18 3.77
CA LEU A 374 -3.14 14.75 3.90
C LEU A 374 -4.14 14.44 5.04
N GLN A 375 -4.13 15.23 6.12
CA GLN A 375 -5.08 15.07 7.22
C GLN A 375 -6.52 15.51 6.88
N PHE A 376 -6.74 16.25 5.79
CA PHE A 376 -7.97 17.03 5.61
C PHE A 376 -9.02 16.43 4.68
N ASP A 377 -8.69 15.47 3.81
CA ASP A 377 -9.63 15.13 2.71
C ASP A 377 -9.58 13.68 2.15
N PHE A 378 -9.54 12.68 3.04
CA PHE A 378 -9.93 11.30 2.65
C PHE A 378 -11.43 11.18 2.25
N SER A 379 -12.19 12.26 2.43
CA SER A 379 -13.64 12.36 2.19
C SER A 379 -14.04 12.33 0.72
N SER A 380 -13.26 12.91 -0.19
CA SER A 380 -13.70 13.16 -1.57
C SER A 380 -13.73 11.91 -2.47
N LEU A 381 -13.03 10.83 -2.11
CA LEU A 381 -12.85 9.64 -2.97
C LEU A 381 -14.09 8.76 -3.12
N VAL A 382 -15.09 8.87 -2.23
CA VAL A 382 -16.17 7.87 -2.06
C VAL A 382 -17.53 8.39 -2.58
N SER A 383 -17.56 9.54 -3.27
CA SER A 383 -18.79 10.32 -3.46
C SER A 383 -19.60 10.01 -4.74
N THR A 384 -19.77 8.75 -5.13
CA THR A 384 -20.63 8.38 -6.29
C THR A 384 -21.58 7.19 -6.03
N GLN A 385 -22.83 7.55 -5.71
CA GLN A 385 -24.07 6.80 -5.97
C GLN A 385 -24.39 5.51 -5.16
N ILE A 386 -24.81 5.67 -3.90
CA ILE A 386 -25.71 4.70 -3.22
C ILE A 386 -27.18 5.14 -3.38
N GLN A 387 -27.73 4.99 -4.59
CA GLN A 387 -29.11 5.40 -4.89
C GLN A 387 -30.17 4.46 -4.28
N LEU A 388 -29.88 3.16 -4.20
CA LEU A 388 -30.86 2.16 -3.74
C LEU A 388 -31.21 2.30 -2.25
N ALA A 389 -30.27 2.70 -1.39
CA ALA A 389 -30.57 2.94 0.03
C ALA A 389 -31.61 4.07 0.19
N MET A 390 -31.56 5.10 -0.66
CA MET A 390 -32.57 6.17 -0.68
C MET A 390 -33.93 5.68 -1.21
N PHE A 391 -33.95 4.79 -2.20
CA PHE A 391 -35.19 4.14 -2.64
C PHE A 391 -35.82 3.29 -1.53
N LEU A 392 -35.04 2.44 -0.86
CA LEU A 392 -35.51 1.62 0.27
C LEU A 392 -35.94 2.47 1.48
N ARG A 393 -35.27 3.60 1.75
CA ARG A 393 -35.67 4.57 2.79
C ARG A 393 -36.97 5.30 2.43
N ARG A 394 -37.19 5.64 1.15
CA ARG A 394 -38.48 6.16 0.63
C ARG A 394 -39.60 5.11 0.66
N ALA A 395 -39.30 3.83 0.44
CA ALA A 395 -40.26 2.75 0.55
C ALA A 395 -40.64 2.47 2.02
N ALA A 396 -39.64 2.34 2.90
CA ALA A 396 -39.85 2.10 4.33
C ALA A 396 -40.63 3.22 5.03
N SER A 397 -40.38 4.49 4.66
CA SER A 397 -41.13 5.64 5.18
C SER A 397 -42.58 5.74 4.69
N LYS A 398 -42.98 4.96 3.66
CA LYS A 398 -44.37 4.86 3.18
C LYS A 398 -45.14 3.66 3.73
N LEU A 399 -44.51 2.74 4.47
CA LEU A 399 -45.15 1.51 4.96
C LEU A 399 -45.90 1.71 6.29
N ARG A 400 -47.14 2.21 6.18
CA ARG A 400 -48.25 1.85 7.07
C ARG A 400 -49.18 0.85 6.32
N PRO A 401 -49.99 0.03 7.02
CA PRO A 401 -50.46 -1.25 6.47
C PRO A 401 -51.73 -1.17 5.60
N LEU A 402 -51.78 -2.06 4.59
CA LEU A 402 -52.95 -2.56 3.82
C LEU A 402 -53.65 -1.57 2.85
N PRO A 403 -54.36 -2.04 1.79
CA PRO A 403 -54.30 -3.34 1.10
C PRO A 403 -54.23 -3.26 -0.46
N SER A 404 -53.97 -4.43 -1.09
CA SER A 404 -54.43 -4.87 -2.43
C SER A 404 -54.33 -3.98 -3.70
N SER A 405 -53.38 -4.36 -4.56
CA SER A 405 -53.50 -4.53 -6.04
C SER A 405 -53.39 -3.32 -7.00
N LYS A 406 -52.79 -3.62 -8.18
CA LYS A 406 -52.79 -2.89 -9.47
C LYS A 406 -52.41 -1.40 -9.47
N PHE A 407 -51.28 -1.07 -10.11
CA PHE A 407 -51.29 -0.60 -11.52
C PHE A 407 -49.89 -0.66 -12.17
N PHE A 408 -49.85 -0.62 -13.51
CA PHE A 408 -48.64 -0.47 -14.33
C PHE A 408 -48.33 1.01 -14.60
N SER A 409 -47.07 1.35 -14.80
CA SER A 409 -46.58 1.86 -16.10
C SER A 409 -45.04 1.82 -16.16
N ASN A 410 -44.49 2.03 -17.36
CA ASN A 410 -43.07 1.93 -17.66
C ASN A 410 -42.54 3.28 -18.16
N ASP A 411 -41.62 3.90 -17.40
CA ASP A 411 -40.82 5.03 -17.86
C ASP A 411 -39.50 5.07 -17.10
N ARG A 412 -38.46 4.43 -17.65
CA ARG A 412 -37.11 4.31 -17.06
C ARG A 412 -35.97 4.46 -18.07
N SER A 413 -36.27 4.61 -19.36
CA SER A 413 -35.27 4.75 -20.42
C SER A 413 -34.71 6.16 -20.52
N HIS A 414 -35.50 7.20 -20.24
CA HIS A 414 -35.06 8.59 -20.39
C HIS A 414 -34.04 9.05 -19.33
N ASP A 415 -34.13 8.54 -18.09
CA ASP A 415 -33.28 8.97 -16.98
C ASP A 415 -31.83 8.45 -17.16
N LEU A 416 -31.66 7.19 -17.57
CA LEU A 416 -30.33 6.62 -17.81
C LEU A 416 -29.62 7.27 -19.00
N SER A 417 -30.35 7.56 -20.09
CA SER A 417 -29.80 8.32 -21.22
C SER A 417 -29.28 9.68 -20.78
N LYS A 418 -30.02 10.40 -19.94
CA LYS A 418 -29.64 11.73 -19.45
C LYS A 418 -28.43 11.66 -18.52
N VAL A 419 -28.37 10.68 -17.62
CA VAL A 419 -27.19 10.44 -16.76
C VAL A 419 -25.96 10.05 -17.56
N ILE A 420 -26.10 9.28 -18.66
CA ILE A 420 -24.99 8.99 -19.58
C ILE A 420 -24.56 10.26 -20.32
N THR A 421 -25.48 11.13 -20.76
CA THR A 421 -25.11 12.42 -21.36
C THR A 421 -24.40 13.34 -20.37
N GLU A 422 -24.87 13.42 -19.12
CA GLU A 422 -24.23 14.20 -18.05
C GLU A 422 -22.83 13.64 -17.68
N LEU A 423 -22.64 12.32 -17.70
CA LEU A 423 -21.31 11.69 -17.52
C LEU A 423 -20.38 11.87 -18.71
N ASN A 424 -20.88 11.75 -19.94
CA ASN A 424 -20.10 12.03 -21.14
C ASN A 424 -19.67 13.50 -21.18
N GLN A 425 -20.55 14.40 -20.77
CA GLN A 425 -20.25 15.83 -20.65
C GLN A 425 -19.24 16.12 -19.52
N GLU A 426 -19.26 15.37 -18.40
CA GLU A 426 -18.14 15.39 -17.45
C GLU A 426 -16.84 14.86 -18.08
N MET A 427 -16.86 13.77 -18.86
CA MET A 427 -15.67 13.24 -19.54
C MET A 427 -15.10 14.22 -20.58
N GLU A 428 -15.94 14.83 -21.41
CA GLU A 428 -15.58 15.91 -22.35
C GLU A 428 -14.95 17.10 -21.59
N SER A 429 -15.48 17.46 -20.41
CA SER A 429 -14.93 18.51 -19.53
C SER A 429 -13.65 18.15 -18.77
N VAL A 430 -13.09 16.96 -19.02
CA VAL A 430 -11.84 16.47 -18.40
C VAL A 430 -10.83 15.98 -19.45
N PHE A 431 -11.24 15.72 -20.70
CA PHE A 431 -10.37 15.18 -21.75
C PHE A 431 -10.50 15.84 -23.14
N GLY A 432 -11.49 16.73 -23.35
CA GLY A 432 -11.71 17.43 -24.63
C GLY A 432 -12.40 16.60 -25.72
N GLU A 433 -12.75 17.25 -26.84
CA GLU A 433 -13.35 16.58 -27.99
C GLU A 433 -12.30 15.83 -28.85
N PRO A 434 -12.57 14.58 -29.28
CA PRO A 434 -11.72 13.87 -30.22
C PRO A 434 -11.94 14.38 -31.66
N PRO A 435 -10.88 14.45 -32.50
CA PRO A 435 -11.02 14.85 -33.90
C PRO A 435 -11.80 13.81 -34.71
N ALA A 436 -12.62 14.28 -35.67
CA ALA A 436 -13.41 13.40 -36.53
C ALA A 436 -12.53 12.47 -37.40
N SER A 437 -12.88 11.19 -37.44
CA SER A 437 -12.06 10.14 -38.06
C SER A 437 -12.06 10.21 -39.59
N SER A 438 -11.01 10.79 -40.18
CA SER A 438 -10.68 10.58 -41.60
C SER A 438 -9.94 9.25 -41.77
N SER A 439 -10.60 8.26 -42.36
CA SER A 439 -9.99 6.98 -42.75
C SER A 439 -8.88 7.17 -43.79
N LEU A 440 -7.75 6.50 -43.62
CA LEU A 440 -6.83 6.19 -44.72
C LEU A 440 -6.16 4.83 -44.47
N ASP A 441 -6.08 4.05 -45.55
CA ASP A 441 -5.53 2.68 -45.60
C ASP A 441 -4.03 2.74 -46.01
N GLY A 442 -3.22 1.74 -45.65
CA GLY A 442 -1.76 1.86 -45.77
C GLY A 442 -0.92 0.66 -45.39
N SER A 443 -0.99 -0.42 -46.19
CA SER A 443 -0.08 -1.58 -46.09
C SER A 443 1.32 -1.29 -46.68
N VAL A 444 2.38 -1.73 -45.98
CA VAL A 444 3.71 -2.06 -46.56
C VAL A 444 4.30 -3.28 -45.81
N ASP A 445 5.03 -4.12 -46.54
CA ASP A 445 5.50 -5.46 -46.13
C ASP A 445 6.79 -5.53 -45.28
N ASN A 446 7.02 -6.74 -44.76
CA ASN A 446 8.25 -7.25 -44.14
C ASN A 446 9.53 -7.02 -44.97
N GLN A 447 10.70 -7.04 -44.32
CA GLN A 447 11.75 -8.01 -44.69
C GLN A 447 12.77 -8.32 -43.57
N THR A 448 13.51 -9.42 -43.75
CA THR A 448 14.23 -10.17 -42.70
C THR A 448 15.72 -10.31 -43.04
N ILE A 449 16.60 -10.33 -42.02
CA ILE A 449 17.98 -10.92 -42.04
C ILE A 449 18.53 -10.99 -40.59
N ALA A 450 19.63 -11.70 -40.32
CA ALA A 450 19.67 -13.14 -40.00
C ALA A 450 21.13 -13.61 -39.74
N GLN A 451 21.39 -14.31 -38.62
CA GLN A 451 22.59 -15.14 -38.32
C GLN A 451 23.94 -14.35 -38.19
N GLU A 452 25.01 -14.79 -37.49
CA GLU A 452 25.36 -15.96 -36.62
C GLU A 452 26.66 -15.61 -35.80
N SER A 453 27.21 -16.38 -34.83
CA SER A 453 26.89 -17.69 -34.23
C SER A 453 27.34 -17.85 -32.75
N HIS A 454 28.61 -18.20 -32.47
CA HIS A 454 29.09 -18.74 -31.18
C HIS A 454 30.59 -18.53 -30.90
N ILE A 455 31.01 -18.64 -29.62
CA ILE A 455 32.24 -19.33 -29.17
C ILE A 455 32.10 -19.71 -27.67
N VAL A 456 32.89 -20.69 -27.19
CA VAL A 456 32.70 -21.42 -25.91
C VAL A 456 34.05 -21.64 -25.20
N THR A 457 34.11 -21.63 -23.85
CA THR A 457 34.95 -22.56 -23.03
C THR A 457 34.74 -22.48 -21.51
N ASN A 458 34.85 -23.63 -20.83
CA ASN A 458 35.11 -23.80 -19.39
C ASN A 458 36.63 -24.14 -19.20
N ASP A 459 37.25 -24.48 -18.06
CA ASP A 459 36.83 -24.93 -16.72
C ASP A 459 38.04 -24.88 -15.71
N VAL A 460 37.90 -25.51 -14.54
CA VAL A 460 38.92 -26.13 -13.64
C VAL A 460 39.34 -25.34 -12.38
N THR A 461 39.65 -26.11 -11.32
CA THR A 461 39.90 -25.68 -9.94
C THR A 461 41.23 -26.20 -9.38
N GLN A 462 41.80 -25.52 -8.37
CA GLN A 462 42.72 -26.11 -7.38
C GLN A 462 42.43 -25.57 -5.97
N LYS A 463 43.08 -26.15 -4.95
CA LYS A 463 42.70 -26.06 -3.52
C LYS A 463 43.90 -26.36 -2.63
N ASP A 464 44.20 -25.49 -1.67
CA ASP A 464 45.30 -25.67 -0.70
C ASP A 464 44.88 -25.25 0.74
N SER A 465 45.63 -25.64 1.77
CA SER A 465 45.20 -25.57 3.19
C SER A 465 46.05 -24.70 4.12
N SER A 466 45.53 -23.50 4.38
CA SER A 466 45.89 -22.59 5.48
C SER A 466 44.70 -22.49 6.48
N PRO A 467 44.81 -21.82 7.66
CA PRO A 467 43.65 -21.57 8.53
C PRO A 467 42.58 -20.76 7.78
N LYS A 468 41.55 -21.46 7.31
CA LYS A 468 40.75 -21.01 6.16
C LYS A 468 39.91 -19.78 6.50
N LEU A 469 40.29 -18.64 5.91
CA LEU A 469 39.57 -17.37 6.06
C LEU A 469 38.12 -17.56 5.61
N THR A 470 37.18 -17.50 6.55
CA THR A 470 35.77 -17.88 6.30
C THR A 470 35.05 -16.95 5.32
N HIS A 471 35.61 -15.76 5.09
CA HIS A 471 35.10 -14.72 4.21
C HIS A 471 35.76 -14.70 2.82
N ILE A 472 36.53 -15.74 2.43
CA ILE A 472 37.26 -15.75 1.14
C ILE A 472 37.02 -17.06 0.37
N SER A 473 36.68 -16.93 -0.92
CA SER A 473 36.49 -18.05 -1.86
C SER A 473 37.81 -18.75 -2.17
N SER A 474 37.78 -19.95 -2.76
CA SER A 474 39.00 -20.61 -3.25
C SER A 474 39.68 -19.91 -4.42
N LYS A 475 39.12 -18.81 -4.95
CA LYS A 475 39.73 -17.92 -5.95
C LYS A 475 40.24 -16.60 -5.35
N GLY A 476 40.08 -16.37 -4.05
CA GLY A 476 40.48 -15.13 -3.38
C GLY A 476 39.39 -14.04 -3.30
N GLU A 477 38.16 -14.32 -3.77
CA GLU A 477 37.05 -13.36 -3.78
C GLU A 477 36.38 -13.26 -2.40
N ALA A 478 35.90 -12.08 -2.02
CA ALA A 478 35.24 -11.89 -0.74
C ALA A 478 33.81 -12.49 -0.73
N GLN A 479 33.53 -13.37 0.23
CA GLN A 479 32.31 -14.18 0.30
C GLN A 479 31.61 -14.04 1.67
N MET A 480 30.27 -14.04 1.68
CA MET A 480 29.49 -14.08 2.92
C MET A 480 29.57 -15.48 3.57
N VAL A 481 29.80 -15.52 4.89
CA VAL A 481 29.97 -16.78 5.64
C VAL A 481 28.63 -17.49 5.78
N ASP A 482 28.46 -18.67 5.20
CA ASP A 482 27.23 -19.46 5.41
C ASP A 482 26.94 -19.69 6.91
N ILE A 483 25.68 -19.48 7.29
CA ILE A 483 25.15 -19.67 8.64
C ILE A 483 24.06 -20.76 8.69
N THR A 484 23.72 -21.40 7.57
CA THR A 484 22.60 -22.36 7.44
C THR A 484 22.69 -23.49 8.47
N SER A 485 23.88 -24.06 8.65
CA SER A 485 24.17 -25.15 9.59
C SER A 485 24.33 -24.73 11.06
N LYS A 486 24.23 -23.44 11.40
CA LYS A 486 24.40 -22.93 12.78
C LYS A 486 23.06 -22.94 13.52
N GLU A 487 23.11 -23.21 14.83
CA GLU A 487 21.93 -23.18 15.70
C GLU A 487 21.51 -21.75 16.06
N ILE A 488 20.19 -21.55 16.26
CA ILE A 488 19.63 -20.28 16.74
C ILE A 488 19.91 -20.17 18.24
N THR A 489 20.57 -19.08 18.62
CA THR A 489 20.98 -18.81 20.01
C THR A 489 20.68 -17.35 20.34
N LYS A 490 20.37 -17.03 21.61
CA LYS A 490 20.29 -15.62 22.05
C LYS A 490 21.68 -15.02 21.94
N ARG A 491 21.80 -13.86 21.29
CA ARG A 491 23.04 -13.09 21.15
C ARG A 491 22.86 -11.71 21.74
N VAL A 492 23.91 -11.20 22.37
CA VAL A 492 24.03 -9.81 22.80
C VAL A 492 25.44 -9.33 22.44
N ALA A 493 25.56 -8.08 22.03
CA ALA A 493 26.84 -7.39 21.89
C ALA A 493 26.72 -5.99 22.51
N ILE A 494 27.77 -5.55 23.20
CA ILE A 494 27.93 -4.20 23.71
C ILE A 494 29.19 -3.61 23.05
N ALA A 495 29.05 -2.46 22.42
CA ALA A 495 30.14 -1.66 21.88
C ALA A 495 30.17 -0.28 22.55
N SER A 496 31.33 0.37 22.49
CA SER A 496 31.53 1.75 22.94
C SER A 496 32.15 2.60 21.85
N CYS A 497 32.01 3.92 21.98
CA CYS A 497 32.90 4.91 21.39
C CYS A 497 32.94 6.19 22.23
N LYS A 498 33.87 7.10 21.93
CA LYS A 498 34.02 8.40 22.59
C LYS A 498 34.11 9.51 21.54
N VAL A 499 33.51 10.67 21.81
CA VAL A 499 33.58 11.85 20.95
C VAL A 499 34.12 13.03 21.74
N ILE A 500 35.37 13.40 21.51
CA ILE A 500 36.06 14.51 22.18
C ILE A 500 35.59 15.81 21.51
N LEU A 501 35.01 16.73 22.28
CA LEU A 501 34.34 17.94 21.77
C LEU A 501 35.18 19.22 21.90
N GLY A 502 35.99 19.33 22.95
CA GLY A 502 36.63 20.58 23.37
C GLY A 502 35.66 21.52 24.09
N GLN A 503 36.19 22.32 25.05
CA GLN A 503 35.40 22.94 26.12
C GLN A 503 34.18 23.72 25.64
N LYS A 504 34.39 24.67 24.72
CA LYS A 504 33.35 25.51 24.12
C LYS A 504 32.17 24.70 23.53
N VAL A 505 32.45 23.55 22.91
CA VAL A 505 31.41 22.70 22.30
C VAL A 505 30.74 21.85 23.35
N PHE A 506 31.49 21.31 24.32
CA PHE A 506 30.96 20.58 25.46
C PHE A 506 29.99 21.44 26.28
N ASP A 507 30.33 22.70 26.56
CA ASP A 507 29.49 23.66 27.29
C ASP A 507 28.18 23.92 26.54
N LEU A 508 28.24 24.14 25.23
CA LEU A 508 27.06 24.34 24.37
C LEU A 508 26.17 23.10 24.27
N VAL A 509 26.74 21.89 24.25
CA VAL A 509 25.98 20.63 24.26
C VAL A 509 25.35 20.39 25.64
N SER A 510 26.09 20.63 26.73
CA SER A 510 25.60 20.52 28.10
C SER A 510 24.45 21.49 28.41
N ALA A 511 24.55 22.73 27.93
CA ALA A 511 23.50 23.73 28.04
C ALA A 511 22.36 23.57 27.01
N ASN A 512 22.47 22.60 26.08
CA ASN A 512 21.56 22.39 24.94
C ASN A 512 21.34 23.66 24.07
N GLN A 513 22.41 24.43 23.85
CA GLN A 513 22.43 25.69 23.09
C GLN A 513 22.97 25.55 21.66
N MET A 514 23.12 24.31 21.18
CA MET A 514 23.57 24.02 19.81
C MET A 514 22.51 24.43 18.78
N GLN A 515 22.91 25.17 17.74
CA GLN A 515 21.99 25.71 16.71
C GLN A 515 21.14 24.64 15.98
N LYS A 516 21.60 23.39 15.93
CA LYS A 516 20.88 22.26 15.32
C LYS A 516 19.87 21.58 16.28
N GLY A 517 19.84 21.96 17.56
CA GLY A 517 19.01 21.35 18.61
C GLY A 517 19.74 20.24 19.39
N ASP A 518 18.95 19.41 20.09
CA ASP A 518 19.44 18.35 20.99
C ASP A 518 20.36 17.35 20.29
N VAL A 519 21.65 17.44 20.60
CA VAL A 519 22.70 16.59 20.04
C VAL A 519 22.59 15.15 20.55
N LEU A 520 22.28 14.94 21.83
CA LEU A 520 22.31 13.62 22.45
C LEU A 520 21.07 12.79 22.08
N GLY A 521 19.90 13.42 22.04
CA GLY A 521 18.67 12.78 21.57
C GLY A 521 18.73 12.41 20.08
N VAL A 522 19.21 13.32 19.23
CA VAL A 522 19.35 13.06 17.78
C VAL A 522 20.39 11.96 17.53
N ALA A 523 21.55 11.98 18.22
CA ALA A 523 22.56 10.93 18.09
C ALA A 523 22.08 9.56 18.63
N LYS A 524 21.29 9.53 19.72
CA LYS A 524 20.68 8.29 20.23
C LYS A 524 19.75 7.66 19.18
N ILE A 525 18.89 8.46 18.54
CA ILE A 525 17.99 7.99 17.47
C ILE A 525 18.80 7.51 16.25
N ALA A 526 19.79 8.30 15.82
CA ALA A 526 20.61 7.98 14.66
C ALA A 526 21.36 6.64 14.82
N GLY A 527 21.94 6.36 16.00
CA GLY A 527 22.59 5.08 16.27
C GLY A 527 21.62 3.89 16.27
N VAL A 528 20.39 4.05 16.79
CA VAL A 528 19.34 3.01 16.71
C VAL A 528 18.90 2.76 15.27
N CYS A 529 18.87 3.79 14.43
CA CYS A 529 18.66 3.65 12.99
C CYS A 529 19.84 2.95 12.30
N GLY A 530 21.08 3.31 12.65
CA GLY A 530 22.31 2.68 12.12
C GLY A 530 22.36 1.17 12.38
N ALA A 531 22.11 0.74 13.62
CA ALA A 531 22.05 -0.66 14.00
C ALA A 531 21.14 -1.50 13.08
N LYS A 532 19.95 -0.95 12.77
CA LYS A 532 18.92 -1.58 11.91
C LYS A 532 19.27 -1.59 10.42
N GLN A 533 20.34 -0.90 10.01
CA GLN A 533 20.78 -0.78 8.62
C GLN A 533 22.16 -1.40 8.36
N THR A 534 22.75 -2.08 9.35
CA THR A 534 24.10 -2.66 9.30
C THR A 534 24.36 -3.52 8.05
N SER A 535 23.42 -4.38 7.64
CA SER A 535 23.56 -5.21 6.43
C SER A 535 23.45 -4.44 5.11
N HIS A 536 22.88 -3.24 5.11
CA HIS A 536 22.88 -2.34 3.94
C HIS A 536 24.14 -1.46 3.90
N LEU A 537 24.78 -1.23 5.05
CA LEU A 537 26.02 -0.44 5.18
C LEU A 537 27.30 -1.29 5.02
N ILE A 538 27.23 -2.58 5.35
CA ILE A 538 28.38 -3.50 5.37
C ILE A 538 28.03 -4.76 4.54
N PRO A 539 28.47 -4.84 3.26
CA PRO A 539 27.93 -5.81 2.28
C PRO A 539 28.05 -7.31 2.62
N LEU A 540 28.90 -7.70 3.57
CA LEU A 540 29.07 -9.10 4.00
C LEU A 540 28.48 -9.39 5.39
N CYS A 541 27.77 -8.44 5.99
CA CYS A 541 26.92 -8.68 7.15
C CYS A 541 25.60 -9.31 6.71
N HIS A 542 25.10 -10.26 7.50
CA HIS A 542 23.77 -10.82 7.30
C HIS A 542 22.72 -9.81 7.74
N ASN A 543 21.53 -9.81 7.13
CA ASN A 543 20.39 -9.12 7.70
C ASN A 543 19.96 -9.83 9.00
N ILE A 544 19.97 -9.11 10.13
CA ILE A 544 19.60 -9.64 11.45
C ILE A 544 18.33 -8.95 11.96
N ASN A 545 17.32 -9.76 12.26
CA ASN A 545 16.14 -9.32 13.02
C ASN A 545 16.51 -9.05 14.49
N LEU A 546 16.97 -7.82 14.76
CA LEU A 546 17.28 -7.33 16.10
C LEU A 546 16.03 -7.30 16.98
N SER A 547 16.12 -7.89 18.18
CA SER A 547 15.03 -7.88 19.18
C SER A 547 15.17 -6.77 20.21
N HIS A 548 16.39 -6.23 20.41
CA HIS A 548 16.66 -5.09 21.28
C HIS A 548 17.83 -4.27 20.73
N VAL A 549 17.74 -2.94 20.85
CA VAL A 549 18.85 -2.00 20.66
C VAL A 549 18.72 -0.91 21.71
N ARG A 550 19.74 -0.73 22.57
CA ARG A 550 19.88 0.41 23.48
C ARG A 550 21.10 1.22 23.06
N LEU A 551 20.98 2.55 23.10
CA LEU A 551 22.14 3.43 23.13
C LEU A 551 22.02 4.36 24.31
N ASP A 552 23.12 4.58 25.01
CA ASP A 552 23.26 5.55 26.07
C ASP A 552 24.43 6.48 25.81
N LEU A 553 24.16 7.78 25.84
CA LEU A 553 25.12 8.83 25.60
C LEU A 553 25.25 9.64 26.89
N ARG A 554 26.48 9.92 27.33
CA ARG A 554 26.78 10.63 28.57
C ARG A 554 27.87 11.67 28.30
N LEU A 555 27.71 12.88 28.85
CA LEU A 555 28.77 13.88 28.86
C LEU A 555 29.75 13.56 29.99
N ASN A 556 31.05 13.48 29.67
CA ASN A 556 32.12 13.32 30.64
C ASN A 556 32.89 14.65 30.79
N PRO A 557 32.76 15.38 31.92
CA PRO A 557 33.46 16.64 32.14
C PRO A 557 34.98 16.52 32.31
N HIS A 558 35.52 15.33 32.61
CA HIS A 558 36.95 15.16 32.92
C HIS A 558 37.84 15.18 31.67
N ASP A 559 37.34 14.68 30.55
CA ASP A 559 38.02 14.68 29.24
C ASP A 559 37.22 15.38 28.13
N VAL A 560 36.16 16.10 28.52
CA VAL A 560 35.42 17.03 27.66
C VAL A 560 34.82 16.30 26.44
N SER A 561 34.20 15.14 26.71
CA SER A 561 33.75 14.20 25.69
C SER A 561 32.29 13.74 25.86
N VAL A 562 31.74 13.15 24.80
CA VAL A 562 30.53 12.30 24.85
C VAL A 562 30.97 10.84 24.84
N GLU A 563 30.67 10.12 25.91
CA GLU A 563 30.79 8.67 25.97
C GLU A 563 29.51 8.02 25.43
N ILE A 564 29.65 7.06 24.53
CA ILE A 564 28.54 6.36 23.88
C ILE A 564 28.69 4.86 24.12
N GLU A 565 27.69 4.24 24.73
CA GLU A 565 27.54 2.79 24.86
C GLU A 565 26.36 2.33 24.00
N GLY A 566 26.52 1.25 23.23
CA GLY A 566 25.49 0.66 22.40
C GLY A 566 25.36 -0.84 22.61
N GLU A 567 24.18 -1.30 23.03
CA GLU A 567 23.83 -2.71 23.15
C GLU A 567 22.92 -3.12 21.98
N ALA A 568 23.24 -4.22 21.30
CA ALA A 568 22.39 -4.88 20.32
C ALA A 568 22.13 -6.33 20.73
N ALA A 569 20.92 -6.84 20.52
CA ALA A 569 20.57 -8.24 20.79
C ALA A 569 19.62 -8.84 19.76
N CYS A 570 19.70 -10.17 19.58
CA CYS A 570 18.78 -10.96 18.75
C CYS A 570 18.65 -12.40 19.27
N SER A 571 17.79 -13.19 18.62
CA SER A 571 17.86 -14.65 18.64
C SER A 571 18.20 -15.12 17.23
N GLY A 572 19.43 -15.60 17.01
CA GLY A 572 19.97 -15.76 15.66
C GLY A 572 21.10 -16.79 15.50
N LYS A 573 21.39 -17.10 14.23
CA LYS A 573 22.45 -18.05 13.82
C LYS A 573 23.84 -17.39 13.72
N THR A 574 23.88 -16.06 13.58
CA THR A 574 25.10 -15.23 13.61
C THR A 574 25.08 -14.32 14.85
N GLY A 575 26.24 -13.77 15.22
CA GLY A 575 26.35 -12.75 16.28
C GLY A 575 25.91 -11.36 15.82
N VAL A 576 25.86 -10.40 16.76
CA VAL A 576 25.35 -9.01 16.59
C VAL A 576 26.40 -7.93 16.88
N GLU A 577 27.69 -8.31 16.82
CA GLU A 577 28.82 -7.40 17.09
C GLU A 577 28.82 -6.18 16.14
N MET A 578 28.44 -6.39 14.88
CA MET A 578 28.49 -5.36 13.84
C MET A 578 27.37 -4.33 14.02
N GLU A 579 26.21 -4.75 14.50
CA GLU A 579 25.06 -3.90 14.76
C GLU A 579 25.32 -2.97 15.95
N ALA A 580 25.96 -3.48 17.01
CA ALA A 580 26.42 -2.66 18.14
C ALA A 580 27.51 -1.65 17.72
N LEU A 581 28.51 -2.10 16.96
CA LEU A 581 29.59 -1.24 16.44
C LEU A 581 29.05 -0.16 15.49
N THR A 582 28.13 -0.51 14.59
CA THR A 582 27.48 0.43 13.67
C THR A 582 26.67 1.46 14.45
N ALA A 583 25.97 1.06 15.50
CA ALA A 583 25.16 1.97 16.32
C ALA A 583 26.01 3.07 16.96
N VAL A 584 27.09 2.72 17.66
CA VAL A 584 27.97 3.71 18.31
C VAL A 584 28.73 4.56 17.29
N THR A 585 29.08 4.00 16.13
CA THR A 585 29.73 4.75 15.04
C THR A 585 28.80 5.80 14.45
N VAL A 586 27.56 5.43 14.10
CA VAL A 586 26.56 6.36 13.54
C VAL A 586 26.14 7.42 14.56
N ALA A 587 26.01 7.05 15.84
CA ALA A 587 25.79 8.02 16.91
C ALA A 587 26.96 9.02 17.03
N GLY A 588 28.22 8.54 17.03
CA GLY A 588 29.40 9.41 17.08
C GLY A 588 29.53 10.36 15.88
N LEU A 589 29.28 9.86 14.67
CA LEU A 589 29.22 10.68 13.44
C LEU A 589 28.09 11.72 13.51
N THR A 590 26.98 11.41 14.18
CA THR A 590 25.87 12.34 14.38
C THR A 590 26.24 13.44 15.39
N VAL A 591 26.92 13.10 16.49
CA VAL A 591 27.51 14.10 17.41
C VAL A 591 28.47 15.02 16.66
N TYR A 592 29.34 14.47 15.79
CA TYR A 592 30.23 15.27 14.95
C TYR A 592 29.43 16.21 14.02
N ASP A 593 28.45 15.71 13.24
CA ASP A 593 27.70 16.57 12.31
C ASP A 593 26.93 17.69 13.03
N MET A 594 26.31 17.37 14.18
CA MET A 594 25.60 18.35 15.00
C MET A 594 26.52 19.45 15.52
N CYS A 595 27.79 19.13 15.77
CA CYS A 595 28.77 20.01 16.40
C CYS A 595 29.81 20.67 15.47
N LYS A 596 30.01 20.18 14.23
CA LYS A 596 31.09 20.61 13.31
C LYS A 596 31.08 22.09 12.89
N ALA A 597 30.01 22.81 13.20
CA ALA A 597 29.89 24.26 13.01
C ALA A 597 30.46 25.08 14.18
N ALA A 598 30.58 24.50 15.38
CA ALA A 598 31.08 25.16 16.59
C ALA A 598 32.59 24.95 16.82
N SER A 599 33.11 23.78 16.40
CA SER A 599 34.53 23.46 16.22
C SER A 599 34.69 22.41 15.11
N LYS A 600 35.84 22.36 14.44
CA LYS A 600 36.21 21.28 13.49
C LYS A 600 37.09 20.20 14.14
N ASP A 601 37.69 20.49 15.29
CA ASP A 601 38.71 19.68 15.98
C ASP A 601 38.13 18.52 16.79
N ILE A 602 36.89 18.13 16.48
CA ILE A 602 36.13 17.07 17.17
C ILE A 602 36.68 15.72 16.71
N VAL A 603 36.98 14.82 17.66
CA VAL A 603 37.58 13.51 17.36
C VAL A 603 36.67 12.40 17.86
N ILE A 604 36.37 11.43 17.00
CA ILE A 604 35.71 10.18 17.38
C ILE A 604 36.82 9.15 17.64
N THR A 605 36.88 8.62 18.86
CA THR A 605 37.85 7.59 19.29
C THR A 605 37.14 6.35 19.80
N ASP A 606 37.92 5.30 20.09
CA ASP A 606 37.49 4.14 20.87
C ASP A 606 36.27 3.38 20.34
N VAL A 607 35.96 3.45 19.04
CA VAL A 607 34.94 2.61 18.40
C VAL A 607 35.35 1.14 18.52
N ARG A 608 34.78 0.42 19.50
CA ARG A 608 35.26 -0.93 19.87
C ARG A 608 34.19 -1.79 20.53
N LEU A 609 34.30 -3.10 20.35
CA LEU A 609 33.47 -4.07 21.07
C LEU A 609 33.95 -4.17 22.53
N GLU A 610 33.03 -4.06 23.48
CA GLU A 610 33.29 -4.20 24.92
C GLU A 610 32.89 -5.59 25.44
N GLN A 611 31.75 -6.13 24.99
CA GLN A 611 31.27 -7.45 25.36
C GLN A 611 30.51 -8.11 24.21
N LYS A 612 30.52 -9.44 24.15
CA LYS A 612 29.51 -10.23 23.42
C LYS A 612 29.17 -11.53 24.15
N SER A 613 27.99 -12.08 23.87
CA SER A 613 27.55 -13.37 24.39
C SER A 613 26.81 -14.24 23.37
N GLY A 614 26.89 -15.55 23.59
CA GLY A 614 26.14 -16.57 22.87
C GLY A 614 26.74 -17.10 21.56
N GLY A 615 26.47 -18.37 21.28
CA GLY A 615 26.94 -19.11 20.11
C GLY A 615 28.26 -19.84 20.33
N LYS A 616 28.78 -20.48 19.27
CA LYS A 616 29.90 -21.43 19.36
C LYS A 616 31.23 -20.84 19.87
N SER A 617 31.42 -19.52 19.80
CA SER A 617 32.60 -18.86 20.39
C SER A 617 32.55 -18.70 21.90
N GLY A 618 31.39 -18.95 22.53
CA GLY A 618 31.14 -18.53 23.90
C GLY A 618 31.09 -17.00 24.05
N ASP A 619 31.09 -16.58 25.31
CA ASP A 619 31.04 -15.19 25.72
C ASP A 619 32.44 -14.58 25.76
N TRP A 620 32.55 -13.30 25.44
CA TRP A 620 33.82 -12.55 25.44
C TRP A 620 33.60 -11.16 26.03
N SER A 621 34.57 -10.69 26.80
CA SER A 621 34.62 -9.33 27.34
C SER A 621 36.01 -8.75 27.12
N ARG A 622 36.08 -7.45 26.84
CA ARG A 622 37.32 -6.68 26.86
C ARG A 622 37.89 -6.70 28.28
N GLN A 623 39.20 -6.95 28.40
CA GLN A 623 39.94 -6.67 29.63
C GLN A 623 40.12 -5.14 29.71
N LYS A 624 39.78 -4.57 30.87
CA LYS A 624 39.81 -3.13 31.15
C LYS A 624 41.13 -2.71 31.78
#